data_AF-A0AAF1B6H0-F1
#
_entry.id   AF-A0AAF1B6H0-F1
#
_cell.length_a   1.000
_cell.length_b   1.000
_cell.length_c   1.000
_cell.angle_alpha   90.00
_cell.angle_beta   90.00
_cell.angle_gamma   90.00
#
_symmetry.space_group_name_H-M   'P 1'
#
loop_
_entity.id
_entity.type
_entity.pdbx_description
1 polymer ?
#
loop_
_entity_poly.entity_id
_entity_poly.type
_entity_poly.pdbx_seq_one_letter_code
_entity_poly.pdbx_strand_id
1 'polypeptide(L)'
;MGRMEGIWGKDCLGFKPERWLRDGRYMSESAYKFTAFNGGPRLCLGRDFAYYQMKYAAASILFKYQVKVEKMKLKVDRLEVRWVKELLQEGIKWTLTFYV
;
A
#
# COMPACT_ATOMS: atom_id res chain seq x y z
N MET A 1 9.17 -4.10 -11.65
CA MET A 1 8.26 -3.16 -12.35
C MET A 1 7.75 -2.02 -11.48
N GLY A 2 7.19 -2.24 -10.28
CA GLY A 2 6.55 -1.18 -9.47
C GLY A 2 7.40 0.05 -9.07
N ARG A 3 8.73 0.00 -9.21
CA ARG A 3 9.66 1.12 -8.91
C ARG A 3 10.44 1.60 -10.14
N MET A 4 10.04 1.18 -11.34
CA MET A 4 10.74 1.56 -12.58
C MET A 4 10.21 2.89 -13.10
N GLU A 5 11.10 3.87 -13.23
CA GLU A 5 10.77 5.21 -13.74
C GLU A 5 10.15 5.17 -15.13
N GLY A 6 10.66 4.33 -16.04
CA GLY A 6 10.10 4.20 -17.40
C GLY A 6 8.66 3.71 -17.47
N ILE A 7 8.12 3.11 -16.39
CA ILE A 7 6.74 2.60 -16.33
C ILE A 7 5.85 3.53 -15.51
N TRP A 8 6.38 4.08 -14.41
CA TRP A 8 5.61 4.79 -13.39
C TRP A 8 5.93 6.28 -13.29
N GLY A 9 6.88 6.79 -14.08
CA GLY A 9 7.34 8.17 -14.05
C GLY A 9 8.35 8.45 -12.93
N LYS A 10 8.85 9.70 -12.89
CA LYS A 10 9.86 10.19 -11.92
C LYS A 10 9.45 10.03 -10.46
N ASP A 11 8.14 9.95 -10.21
CA ASP A 11 7.54 9.84 -8.89
C ASP A 11 7.21 8.39 -8.51
N CYS A 12 7.79 7.39 -9.18
CA CYS A 12 7.57 5.96 -8.93
C CYS A 12 7.93 5.49 -7.51
N LEU A 13 8.74 6.27 -6.79
CA LEU A 13 9.11 5.99 -5.40
C LEU A 13 8.18 6.67 -4.37
N GLY A 14 7.33 7.60 -4.81
CA GLY A 14 6.40 8.31 -3.95
C GLY A 14 5.09 7.54 -3.77
N PHE A 15 4.54 7.59 -2.56
CA PHE A 15 3.16 7.16 -2.33
C PHE A 15 2.19 8.21 -2.89
N LYS A 16 1.53 7.89 -4.01
CA LYS A 16 0.58 8.77 -4.71
C LYS A 16 -0.73 8.05 -5.02
N PRO A 17 -1.71 8.07 -4.11
CA PRO A 17 -3.04 7.49 -4.33
C PRO A 17 -3.75 8.06 -5.56
N GLU A 18 -3.52 9.33 -5.86
CA GLU A 18 -4.17 10.07 -6.96
C GLU A 18 -3.81 9.48 -8.34
N ARG A 19 -2.72 8.72 -8.42
CA ARG A 19 -2.31 8.00 -9.63
C ARG A 19 -3.40 7.06 -10.18
N TRP A 20 -4.24 6.55 -9.29
CA TRP A 20 -5.32 5.62 -9.63
C TRP A 20 -6.64 6.34 -9.94
N LEU A 21 -6.64 7.67 -9.98
CA LEU A 21 -7.82 8.50 -10.22
C LEU A 21 -7.68 9.23 -11.56
N ARG A 22 -8.74 9.21 -12.37
CA ARG A 22 -8.92 10.12 -13.52
C ARG A 22 -10.24 10.85 -13.33
N ASP A 23 -10.18 12.17 -13.28
CA ASP A 23 -11.33 13.04 -13.01
C ASP A 23 -12.13 12.62 -11.77
N GLY A 24 -11.40 12.26 -10.69
CA GLY A 24 -11.99 11.81 -9.42
C GLY A 24 -12.56 10.39 -9.44
N ARG A 25 -12.49 9.67 -10.56
CA ARG A 25 -12.96 8.28 -10.68
C ARG A 25 -11.81 7.30 -10.66
N TYR A 26 -11.97 6.22 -9.92
CA TYR A 26 -10.99 5.14 -9.90
C TYR A 26 -10.85 4.50 -11.29
N MET A 27 -9.61 4.40 -11.77
CA MET A 27 -9.26 3.66 -12.97
C MET A 27 -8.10 2.73 -12.67
N SER A 28 -8.35 1.43 -12.83
CA SER A 28 -7.32 0.40 -12.68
C SER A 28 -6.31 0.47 -13.83
N GLU A 29 -5.04 0.27 -13.51
CA GLU A 29 -4.02 0.03 -14.52
C GLU A 29 -4.07 -1.41 -15.06
N SER A 30 -3.46 -1.62 -16.21
CA SER A 30 -3.25 -2.96 -16.76
C SER A 30 -2.58 -3.89 -15.76
N ALA A 31 -3.03 -5.15 -15.69
CA ALA A 31 -2.43 -6.19 -14.84
C ALA A 31 -0.96 -6.46 -15.17
N TYR A 32 -0.49 -6.11 -16.38
CA TYR A 32 0.91 -6.22 -16.78
C TYR A 32 1.75 -5.02 -16.32
N LYS A 33 1.11 -3.86 -16.09
CA LYS A 33 1.76 -2.67 -15.50
C LYS A 33 1.78 -2.78 -13.98
N PHE A 34 0.65 -3.19 -13.38
CA PHE A 34 0.49 -3.43 -11.96
C PHE A 34 0.38 -4.93 -11.65
N THR A 35 1.53 -5.59 -11.54
CA THR A 35 1.63 -7.06 -11.46
C THR A 35 1.47 -7.64 -10.06
N ALA A 36 0.87 -6.91 -9.10
CA ALA A 36 0.75 -7.37 -7.72
C ALA A 36 -0.02 -8.71 -7.59
N PHE A 37 -0.94 -8.97 -8.52
CA PHE A 37 -1.71 -10.21 -8.60
C PHE A 37 -1.41 -11.02 -9.87
N ASN A 38 -0.31 -10.72 -10.56
CA ASN A 38 0.01 -11.19 -11.92
C ASN A 38 -1.03 -10.75 -12.97
N GLY A 39 -0.88 -11.24 -14.20
CA GLY A 39 -1.81 -11.04 -15.31
C GLY A 39 -1.98 -12.30 -16.14
N GLY A 40 -2.98 -12.31 -17.04
CA GLY A 40 -3.27 -13.45 -17.91
C GLY A 40 -3.90 -14.65 -17.19
N PRO A 41 -3.83 -15.87 -17.76
CA PRO A 41 -4.49 -17.07 -17.22
C PRO A 41 -4.01 -17.52 -15.83
N ARG A 42 -2.85 -17.01 -15.38
CA ARG A 42 -2.26 -17.30 -14.06
C ARG A 42 -2.43 -16.13 -13.08
N LEU A 43 -3.41 -15.26 -13.32
CA LEU A 43 -3.85 -14.25 -12.37
C LEU A 43 -4.19 -14.91 -11.02
N CYS A 44 -3.84 -14.24 -9.92
CA CYS A 44 -4.19 -14.70 -8.58
C CYS A 44 -5.71 -14.87 -8.44
N LEU A 45 -6.14 -16.11 -8.18
CA LEU A 45 -7.55 -16.45 -7.96
C LEU A 45 -8.16 -15.66 -6.79
N GLY A 46 -7.35 -15.35 -5.78
CA GLY A 46 -7.76 -14.60 -4.60
C GLY A 46 -7.74 -13.08 -4.75
N ARG A 47 -7.48 -12.52 -5.93
CA ARG A 47 -7.33 -11.06 -6.13
C ARG A 47 -8.53 -10.28 -5.60
N ASP A 48 -9.73 -10.67 -6.01
CA ASP A 48 -10.93 -9.90 -5.69
C ASP A 48 -11.27 -10.03 -4.20
N PHE A 49 -11.08 -11.23 -3.63
CA PHE A 49 -11.21 -11.46 -2.19
C PHE A 49 -10.22 -10.62 -1.37
N ALA A 50 -8.96 -10.56 -1.78
CA ALA A 50 -7.96 -9.72 -1.13
C ALA A 50 -8.37 -8.24 -1.16
N TYR A 51 -8.90 -7.73 -2.29
CA TYR A 51 -9.43 -6.37 -2.34
C TYR A 51 -10.61 -6.13 -1.40
N TYR A 52 -11.53 -7.09 -1.27
CA TYR A 52 -12.62 -6.98 -0.30
C TYR A 52 -12.11 -6.91 1.13
N GLN A 53 -11.20 -7.80 1.51
CA GLN A 53 -10.63 -7.81 2.86
C GLN A 53 -9.85 -6.52 3.16
N MET A 54 -9.04 -6.02 2.22
CA MET A 54 -8.30 -4.77 2.38
C MET A 54 -9.24 -3.58 2.55
N LYS A 55 -10.30 -3.48 1.73
CA LYS A 55 -11.30 -2.41 1.86
C LYS A 55 -12.05 -2.49 3.18
N TYR A 56 -12.45 -3.68 3.61
CA TYR A 56 -13.13 -3.88 4.89
C TYR A 56 -12.24 -3.48 6.07
N ALA A 57 -10.97 -3.89 6.07
CA ALA A 57 -9.99 -3.52 7.10
C ALA A 57 -9.78 -2.00 7.12
N ALA A 58 -9.53 -1.37 5.97
CA ALA A 58 -9.34 0.07 5.87
C ALA A 58 -10.57 0.85 6.35
N ALA A 59 -11.77 0.47 5.90
CA ALA A 59 -13.01 1.08 6.34
C ALA A 59 -13.21 0.91 7.86
N SER A 60 -12.99 -0.29 8.39
CA SER A 60 -13.11 -0.55 9.84
C SER A 60 -12.17 0.33 10.66
N ILE A 61 -10.94 0.51 10.19
CA ILE A 61 -9.96 1.39 10.83
C ILE A 61 -10.43 2.84 10.78
N LEU A 62 -10.77 3.35 9.59
CA LEU A 62 -11.14 4.75 9.37
C LEU A 62 -12.42 5.17 10.13
N PHE A 63 -13.42 4.28 10.19
CA PHE A 63 -14.71 4.62 10.81
C PHE A 63 -14.74 4.42 12.32
N LYS A 64 -13.91 3.52 12.87
CA LYS A 64 -14.00 3.16 14.30
C LYS A 64 -12.86 3.72 15.14
N TYR A 65 -11.77 4.15 14.51
CA TYR A 65 -10.55 4.52 15.23
C TYR A 65 -9.97 5.84 14.72
N GLN A 66 -9.43 6.62 15.64
CA GLN A 66 -8.46 7.66 15.32
C GLN A 66 -7.06 7.03 15.32
N VAL A 67 -6.42 7.03 14.16
CA VAL A 67 -5.06 6.51 13.99
C VAL A 67 -4.06 7.64 14.17
N LYS A 68 -3.21 7.55 15.21
CA LYS A 68 -2.05 8.43 15.37
C LYS A 68 -0.78 7.63 15.13
N VAL A 69 0.04 8.12 14.20
CA VAL A 69 1.37 7.56 13.93
C VAL A 69 2.35 8.18 14.93
N GLU A 70 3.03 7.35 15.71
CA GLU A 70 4.12 7.84 16.55
C GLU A 70 5.33 8.19 15.69
N LYS A 71 6.14 9.18 16.10
CA LYS A 71 7.31 9.62 15.35
C LYS A 71 8.30 8.46 15.20
N MET A 72 8.28 7.80 14.05
CA MET A 72 9.21 6.72 13.74
C MET A 72 10.42 7.26 13.00
N LYS A 73 11.62 7.11 13.58
CA LYS A 73 12.89 7.40 12.89
C LYS A 73 13.31 6.19 12.04
N LEU A 74 12.55 5.89 11.00
CA LEU A 74 12.98 4.87 10.04
C LEU A 74 14.07 5.45 9.13
N LYS A 75 15.31 4.99 9.28
CA LYS A 75 16.32 5.14 8.24
C LYS A 75 16.06 4.05 7.19
N VAL A 76 15.25 4.37 6.19
CA VAL A 76 15.05 3.48 5.04
C VAL A 76 16.27 3.58 4.13
N ASP A 77 17.30 2.79 4.45
CA ASP A 77 18.46 2.66 3.57
C ASP A 77 18.18 1.66 2.45
N ARG A 78 18.60 2.03 1.24
CA ARG A 78 18.04 1.54 -0.03
C ARG A 78 18.55 0.14 -0.42
N LEU A 79 19.62 -0.34 0.24
CA LEU A 79 20.33 -1.57 -0.10
C LEU A 79 20.31 -2.65 1.01
N GLU A 80 19.90 -2.31 2.23
CA GLU A 80 19.73 -3.29 3.30
C GLU A 80 18.25 -3.64 3.46
N VAL A 81 17.93 -4.92 3.59
CA VAL A 81 16.61 -5.40 4.08
C VAL A 81 16.54 -5.41 5.61
N ARG A 82 17.54 -4.85 6.31
CA ARG A 82 17.60 -4.79 7.78
C ARG A 82 16.45 -4.03 8.40
N TRP A 83 16.07 -2.89 7.81
CA TRP A 83 14.87 -2.15 8.19
C TRP A 83 13.59 -3.01 8.14
N VAL A 84 13.49 -4.04 7.30
CA VAL A 84 12.33 -4.95 7.29
C VAL A 84 12.33 -5.82 8.55
N LYS A 85 13.50 -6.31 8.99
CA LYS A 85 13.62 -7.02 10.27
C LYS A 85 13.34 -6.09 11.45
N GLU A 86 13.85 -4.86 11.42
CA GLU A 86 13.57 -3.84 12.46
C GLU A 86 12.08 -3.48 12.48
N LEU A 87 11.43 -3.30 11.32
CA LEU A 87 9.98 -3.12 11.21
C LEU A 87 9.18 -4.32 11.72
N LEU A 88 9.65 -5.54 11.47
CA LEU A 88 9.01 -6.77 11.95
C LEU A 88 9.24 -7.01 13.45
N GLN A 89 10.35 -6.52 14.00
CA GLN A 89 10.71 -6.67 15.42
C GLN A 89 10.12 -5.56 16.30
N GLU A 90 10.21 -4.31 15.86
CA GLU A 90 9.73 -3.14 16.63
C GLU A 90 8.28 -2.80 16.32
N GLY A 91 7.76 -3.22 15.16
CA GLY A 91 6.44 -2.86 14.67
C GLY A 91 6.36 -1.39 14.28
N ILE A 92 5.41 -1.04 13.43
CA ILE A 92 4.99 0.36 13.33
C ILE A 92 4.19 0.66 14.60
N LYS A 93 4.66 1.60 15.41
CA LYS A 93 3.95 2.04 16.61
C LYS A 93 2.84 3.01 16.20
N TRP A 94 1.61 2.60 16.44
CA TRP A 94 0.40 3.39 16.25
C TRP A 94 -0.46 3.30 17.51
N THR A 95 -1.14 4.39 17.85
CA THR A 95 -2.19 4.37 18.87
C THR A 95 -3.52 4.43 18.16
N LEU A 96 -4.41 3.50 18.51
CA LEU A 96 -5.81 3.52 18.10
C LEU A 96 -6.63 4.05 19.27
N THR A 97 -7.27 5.20 19.11
CA THR A 97 -8.24 5.71 20.06
C THR A 97 -9.63 5.52 19.48
N PHE A 98 -10.54 4.89 20.23
CA PHE A 98 -11.93 4.74 19.81
C PHE A 98 -12.61 6.11 19.80
N TYR A 99 -13.53 6.31 18.86
CA TYR A 99 -14.51 7.39 18.99
C TYR A 99 -15.40 7.06 20.19
N VAL A 100 -15.26 7.79 21.29
CA VAL A 100 -16.26 7.92 22.36
C VAL A 100 -16.94 9.26 22.17
#